data_AF-A0A067S2P0-F1
#
_entry.id   AF-A0A067S2P0-F1
#
_cell.length_a   1.000
_cell.length_b   1.000
_cell.length_c   1.000
_cell.angle_alpha   90.00
_cell.angle_beta   90.00
_cell.angle_gamma   90.00
#
_symmetry.space_group_name_H-M   'P 1'
#
loop_
_entity.id
_entity.type
_entity.pdbx_description
1 polymer ?
#
loop_
_entity_poly.entity_id
_entity_poly.type
_entity_poly.pdbx_seq_one_letter_code
_entity_poly.pdbx_strand_id
1 'polypeptide(L)'
;MPRTPDEIRVLTYNVAKNSLALDVCLTTLVEIYDVIFVQEPPWRVVRQAPSPASRKGEDVIGTSNHPAWTPMFCPQPVGVAPRCIAFVSKGLVLLRPSLRRDLIDSRDIVLISLYSGRDIFNIMGVYSDADHTAIKLLAEKAHSLPPLAYMGGDFNCHSSEWDPDCRSHGTTAISMLDTASSVGLELAILSNPGPTFISHNPDLRPSVIDLARGHCCAWQKQVLTLGLRQHLEKCYYINTY
;
A
#
# COMPACT_ATOMS: atom_id res chain seq x y z
N MET A 1 5.56 18.90 -16.14
CA MET A 1 4.38 19.72 -15.78
C MET A 1 3.87 19.27 -14.42
N PRO A 2 3.22 20.14 -13.62
CA PRO A 2 2.55 19.73 -12.40
C PRO A 2 1.46 18.71 -12.75
N ARG A 3 1.44 17.56 -12.07
CA ARG A 3 0.40 16.55 -12.28
C ARG A 3 -0.90 17.01 -11.63
N THR A 4 -2.01 16.87 -12.34
CA THR A 4 -3.33 17.05 -11.74
C THR A 4 -3.72 15.77 -10.97
N PRO A 5 -4.65 15.86 -10.00
CA PRO A 5 -5.09 14.71 -9.21
C PRO A 5 -5.59 13.53 -10.05
N ASP A 6 -6.22 13.80 -11.20
CA ASP A 6 -6.72 12.78 -12.12
C ASP A 6 -5.61 12.01 -12.87
N GLU A 7 -4.36 12.46 -12.80
CA GLU A 7 -3.21 11.83 -13.46
C GLU A 7 -2.27 11.11 -12.48
N ILE A 8 -2.62 11.07 -11.21
CA ILE A 8 -1.78 10.46 -10.18
C ILE A 8 -1.79 8.94 -10.35
N ARG A 9 -0.60 8.38 -10.53
CA ARG A 9 -0.40 6.94 -10.68
C ARG A 9 -0.10 6.34 -9.33
N VAL A 10 -0.96 5.43 -8.89
CA VAL A 10 -0.84 4.76 -7.59
C VAL A 10 -0.50 3.29 -7.79
N LEU A 11 0.46 2.81 -7.02
CA LEU A 11 0.83 1.41 -6.91
C LEU A 11 0.52 0.89 -5.50
N THR A 12 0.04 -0.34 -5.40
CA THR A 12 -0.01 -1.12 -4.15
C THR A 12 0.86 -2.37 -4.32
N TYR A 13 1.72 -2.67 -3.34
CA TYR A 13 2.64 -3.80 -3.40
C TYR A 13 2.99 -4.36 -2.00
N ASN A 14 2.64 -5.63 -1.75
CA ASN A 14 3.15 -6.37 -0.59
C ASN A 14 4.59 -6.87 -0.87
N VAL A 15 5.57 -6.31 -0.15
CA VAL A 15 7.00 -6.65 -0.32
C VAL A 15 7.43 -7.84 0.55
N ALA A 16 6.56 -8.38 1.40
CA ALA A 16 6.84 -9.51 2.28
C ALA A 16 8.16 -9.35 3.08
N LYS A 17 8.41 -8.15 3.61
CA LYS A 17 9.61 -7.75 4.37
C LYS A 17 10.92 -7.82 3.57
N ASN A 18 10.85 -7.97 2.25
CA ASN A 18 12.02 -8.04 1.39
C ASN A 18 12.60 -6.65 1.14
N SER A 19 13.78 -6.39 1.72
CA SER A 19 14.44 -5.08 1.58
C SER A 19 14.97 -4.82 0.18
N LEU A 20 15.51 -5.83 -0.49
CA LEU A 20 16.02 -5.67 -1.85
C LEU A 20 14.88 -5.35 -2.82
N ALA A 21 13.75 -6.04 -2.69
CA ALA A 21 12.56 -5.78 -3.51
C ALA A 21 12.05 -4.35 -3.31
N LEU A 22 12.01 -3.86 -2.07
CA LEU A 22 11.61 -2.49 -1.77
C LEU A 22 12.60 -1.48 -2.36
N ASP A 23 13.91 -1.66 -2.16
CA ASP A 23 14.92 -0.72 -2.66
C ASP A 23 14.89 -0.62 -4.19
N VAL A 24 14.80 -1.76 -4.89
CA VAL A 24 14.66 -1.81 -6.35
C VAL A 24 13.36 -1.16 -6.81
N CYS A 25 12.24 -1.44 -6.13
CA CYS A 25 10.94 -0.83 -6.44
C CYS A 25 11.04 0.70 -6.36
N LEU A 26 11.59 1.24 -5.27
CA LEU A 26 11.72 2.69 -5.09
C LEU A 26 12.66 3.33 -6.11
N THR A 27 13.71 2.65 -6.56
CA THR A 27 14.62 3.19 -7.58
C THR A 27 14.05 3.12 -8.99
N THR A 28 13.41 2.01 -9.36
CA THR A 28 12.95 1.76 -10.73
C THR A 28 11.65 2.48 -11.08
N LEU A 29 10.81 2.77 -10.08
CA LEU A 29 9.45 3.26 -10.30
C LEU A 29 9.27 4.77 -10.15
N VAL A 30 10.36 5.53 -9.90
CA VAL A 30 10.33 6.99 -9.67
C VAL A 30 9.57 7.75 -10.76
N GLU A 31 9.79 7.40 -12.02
CA GLU A 31 9.18 8.09 -13.18
C GLU A 31 7.82 7.49 -13.57
N ILE A 32 7.44 6.35 -12.96
CA ILE A 32 6.29 5.53 -13.36
C ILE A 32 5.12 5.71 -12.39
N TYR A 33 5.39 5.92 -11.10
CA TYR A 33 4.34 6.08 -10.09
C TYR A 33 4.56 7.33 -9.25
N ASP A 34 3.47 7.86 -8.72
CA ASP A 34 3.48 9.06 -7.90
C ASP A 34 3.29 8.71 -6.41
N VAL A 35 2.58 7.62 -6.13
CA VAL A 35 2.40 7.06 -4.78
C VAL A 35 2.53 5.54 -4.83
N ILE A 36 3.29 4.97 -3.89
CA ILE A 36 3.44 3.51 -3.73
C ILE A 36 3.04 3.13 -2.30
N PHE A 37 1.93 2.41 -2.15
CA PHE A 37 1.54 1.79 -0.89
C PHE A 37 2.21 0.42 -0.75
N VAL A 38 3.09 0.31 0.23
CA VAL A 38 3.86 -0.91 0.53
C VAL A 38 3.27 -1.61 1.74
N GLN A 39 2.88 -2.87 1.57
CA GLN A 39 2.46 -3.76 2.66
C GLN A 39 3.63 -4.66 3.09
N GLU A 40 3.65 -5.02 4.37
CA GLU A 40 4.74 -5.74 5.03
C GLU A 40 6.14 -5.14 4.73
N PRO A 41 6.37 -3.83 4.95
CA PRO A 41 7.67 -3.25 4.71
C PRO A 41 8.74 -3.84 5.64
N PRO A 42 10.00 -3.97 5.20
CA PRO A 42 11.11 -4.22 6.10
C PRO A 42 11.22 -3.09 7.14
N TRP A 43 11.41 -3.45 8.41
CA TRP A 43 11.62 -2.51 9.49
C TRP A 43 12.89 -2.90 10.25
N ARG A 44 14.00 -2.27 9.90
CA ARG A 44 15.35 -2.70 10.30
C ARG A 44 16.22 -1.51 10.66
N VAL A 45 17.40 -1.78 11.21
CA VAL A 45 18.41 -0.73 11.45
C VAL A 45 18.81 -0.10 10.12
N VAL A 46 18.52 1.19 9.96
CA VAL A 46 18.83 1.96 8.73
C VAL A 46 20.09 2.80 8.88
N ARG A 47 20.46 3.18 10.10
CA ARG A 47 21.73 3.86 10.41
C ARG A 47 22.05 3.79 11.90
N GLN A 48 23.31 4.09 12.23
CA GLN A 48 23.75 4.37 13.59
C GLN A 48 23.73 5.88 13.82
N ALA A 49 22.96 6.36 14.80
CA ALA A 49 22.99 7.76 15.21
C ALA A 49 24.04 7.96 16.31
N PRO A 50 24.83 9.04 16.29
CA PRO A 50 25.72 9.37 17.41
C PRO A 50 24.91 9.51 18.71
N SER A 51 25.37 8.85 19.78
CA SER A 51 24.74 8.91 21.10
C SER A 51 25.75 9.34 22.17
N PRO A 52 25.39 10.25 23.08
CA PRO A 52 26.22 10.58 24.25
C PRO A 52 26.41 9.39 25.20
N ALA A 53 25.48 8.42 25.17
CA ALA A 53 25.46 7.27 26.07
C ALA A 53 26.17 6.02 25.48
N SER A 54 26.42 5.99 24.17
CA SER A 54 27.05 4.86 23.47
C SER A 54 28.13 5.31 22.52
N ARG A 55 29.37 4.84 22.72
CA ARG A 55 30.49 5.05 21.77
C ARG A 55 30.23 4.47 20.38
N LYS A 56 29.35 3.47 20.24
CA LYS A 56 29.00 2.87 18.95
C LYS A 56 27.85 3.62 18.24
N GLY A 57 27.22 4.56 18.92
CA GLY A 57 25.94 5.12 18.49
C GLY A 57 24.75 4.27 18.93
N GLU A 58 23.57 4.72 18.55
CA GLU A 58 22.28 4.04 18.74
C GLU A 58 21.68 3.66 17.39
N ASP A 59 21.13 2.44 17.34
CA ASP A 59 20.44 1.90 16.17
C ASP A 59 19.19 2.74 15.86
N VAL A 60 19.18 3.38 14.70
CA VAL A 60 17.96 3.98 14.14
C VAL A 60 17.26 2.91 13.33
N ILE A 61 16.13 2.42 13.82
CA ILE A 61 15.27 1.47 13.10
C ILE A 61 14.29 2.24 12.21
N GLY A 62 14.11 1.80 10.97
CA GLY A 62 13.18 2.42 10.03
C GLY A 62 13.00 1.66 8.73
N THR A 63 12.37 2.35 7.78
CA THR A 63 12.14 1.90 6.40
C THR A 63 13.24 2.37 5.45
N SER A 64 13.29 1.82 4.25
CA SER A 64 14.16 2.29 3.16
C SER A 64 14.01 3.80 2.92
N ASN A 65 15.13 4.47 2.71
CA ASN A 65 15.20 5.89 2.41
C ASN A 65 15.65 6.08 0.96
N HIS A 66 14.90 6.86 0.19
CA HIS A 66 15.20 7.14 -1.22
C HIS A 66 15.01 8.62 -1.52
N PRO A 67 15.94 9.28 -2.25
CA PRO A 67 15.92 10.73 -2.42
C PRO A 67 14.66 11.26 -3.13
N ALA A 68 14.02 10.47 -3.99
CA ALA A 68 12.81 10.86 -4.71
C ALA A 68 11.50 10.67 -3.91
N TRP A 69 11.52 9.92 -2.80
CA TRP A 69 10.32 9.50 -2.09
C TRP A 69 10.28 10.06 -0.67
N THR A 70 9.09 10.33 -0.18
CA THR A 70 8.80 10.67 1.22
C THR A 70 7.98 9.53 1.81
N PRO A 71 8.52 8.73 2.75
CA PRO A 71 7.74 7.71 3.43
C PRO A 71 6.75 8.36 4.40
N MET A 72 5.49 7.91 4.35
CA MET A 72 4.39 8.35 5.20
C MET A 72 3.74 7.13 5.86
N PHE A 73 3.69 7.13 7.18
CA PHE A 73 3.10 6.08 8.00
C PHE A 73 2.76 6.63 9.38
N CYS A 74 1.79 6.02 10.07
CA CYS A 74 1.47 6.40 11.43
C CYS A 74 2.61 6.01 12.39
N PRO A 75 3.14 6.93 13.21
CA PRO A 75 4.18 6.62 14.19
C PRO A 75 3.76 5.48 15.11
N GLN A 76 4.69 4.56 15.38
CA GLN A 76 4.43 3.37 16.19
C GLN A 76 5.22 3.41 17.50
N PRO A 77 4.73 2.75 18.56
CA PRO A 77 5.52 2.52 19.76
C PRO A 77 6.86 1.83 19.44
N VAL A 78 7.85 1.99 20.31
CA VAL A 78 9.15 1.35 20.17
C VAL A 78 8.98 -0.17 20.05
N GLY A 79 9.63 -0.77 19.05
CA GLY A 79 9.54 -2.20 18.77
C GLY A 79 8.34 -2.62 17.92
N VAL A 80 7.43 -1.70 17.58
CA VAL A 80 6.28 -1.98 16.71
C VAL A 80 6.56 -1.44 15.30
N ALA A 81 6.59 -2.31 14.31
CA ALA A 81 6.78 -1.93 12.91
C ALA A 81 5.46 -1.47 12.27
N PRO A 82 5.42 -0.45 11.40
CA PRO A 82 4.27 -0.28 10.50
C PRO A 82 4.13 -1.51 9.59
N ARG A 83 2.89 -1.88 9.27
CA ARG A 83 2.57 -2.95 8.31
C ARG A 83 2.13 -2.40 6.95
N CYS A 84 1.77 -1.12 6.89
CA CYS A 84 1.57 -0.37 5.66
C CYS A 84 2.37 0.94 5.71
N ILE A 85 3.10 1.26 4.64
CA ILE A 85 3.79 2.53 4.44
C ILE A 85 3.44 3.06 3.06
N ALA A 86 3.18 4.36 2.94
CA ALA A 86 3.08 5.01 1.64
C ALA A 86 4.39 5.74 1.30
N PHE A 87 4.96 5.47 0.14
CA PHE A 87 6.04 6.27 -0.44
C PHE A 87 5.43 7.26 -1.41
N VAL A 88 5.48 8.54 -1.06
CA VAL A 88 4.90 9.63 -1.85
C VAL A 88 6.01 10.34 -2.60
N SER A 89 5.87 10.47 -3.92
CA SER A 89 6.86 11.16 -4.75
C SER A 89 7.00 12.62 -4.28
N LYS A 90 8.23 13.08 -4.12
CA LYS A 90 8.51 14.49 -3.80
C LYS A 90 8.08 15.43 -4.92
N GLY A 91 7.85 14.92 -6.13
CA GLY A 91 7.23 15.66 -7.22
C GLY A 91 5.79 16.11 -6.93
N LEU A 92 5.10 15.47 -5.98
CA LEU A 92 3.74 15.84 -5.57
C LEU A 92 3.68 17.00 -4.56
N VAL A 93 4.79 17.70 -4.31
CA VAL A 93 4.85 18.78 -3.30
C VAL A 93 3.77 19.85 -3.46
N LEU A 94 3.38 20.17 -4.69
CA LEU A 94 2.32 21.16 -4.97
C LEU A 94 0.93 20.70 -4.51
N LEU A 95 0.70 19.39 -4.43
CA LEU A 95 -0.52 18.81 -3.89
C LEU A 95 -0.48 18.67 -2.36
N ARG A 96 0.58 19.14 -1.70
CA ARG A 96 0.74 19.17 -0.23
C ARG A 96 0.27 17.87 0.46
N PRO A 97 0.84 16.71 0.13
CA PRO A 97 0.38 15.43 0.68
C PRO A 97 0.42 15.44 2.21
N SER A 98 -0.68 15.02 2.84
CA SER A 98 -0.81 15.03 4.31
C SER A 98 -1.35 13.71 4.83
N LEU A 99 -0.66 13.15 5.82
CA LEU A 99 -1.08 11.94 6.52
C LEU A 99 -2.24 12.26 7.48
N ARG A 100 -3.37 11.58 7.30
CA ARG A 100 -4.62 11.81 8.06
C ARG A 100 -4.77 10.89 9.27
N ARG A 101 -3.77 10.93 10.14
CA ARG A 101 -3.77 10.22 11.44
C ARG A 101 -4.91 10.67 12.37
N ASP A 102 -5.44 11.87 12.16
CA ASP A 102 -6.57 12.42 12.89
C ASP A 102 -7.87 11.66 12.61
N LEU A 103 -7.97 11.04 11.43
CA LEU A 103 -9.12 10.24 11.03
C LEU A 103 -8.92 8.75 11.34
N ILE A 104 -7.72 8.24 11.08
CA ILE A 104 -7.36 6.85 11.31
C ILE A 104 -5.89 6.72 11.73
N ASP A 105 -5.67 6.28 12.98
CA ASP A 105 -4.34 6.05 13.53
C ASP A 105 -4.12 4.54 13.67
N SER A 106 -3.51 3.94 12.66
CA SER A 106 -3.28 2.50 12.59
C SER A 106 -1.95 2.17 11.93
N ARG A 107 -1.30 1.09 12.36
CA ARG A 107 -0.10 0.55 11.72
C ARG A 107 -0.39 -0.15 10.40
N ASP A 108 -1.66 -0.50 10.18
CA ASP A 108 -2.17 -1.33 9.09
C ASP A 108 -2.78 -0.49 7.96
N ILE A 109 -3.08 0.80 8.21
CA ILE A 109 -3.76 1.68 7.25
C ILE A 109 -3.02 3.01 7.15
N VAL A 110 -2.82 3.48 5.92
CA VAL A 110 -2.28 4.81 5.63
C VAL A 110 -3.30 5.58 4.80
N LEU A 111 -3.85 6.65 5.37
CA LEU A 111 -4.73 7.59 4.67
C LEU A 111 -3.99 8.90 4.38
N ILE A 112 -3.93 9.28 3.10
CA ILE A 112 -3.30 10.52 2.65
C ILE A 112 -4.33 11.40 1.97
N SER A 113 -4.36 12.68 2.35
CA SER A 113 -5.07 13.72 1.62
C SER A 113 -4.10 14.48 0.70
N LEU A 114 -4.51 14.71 -0.54
CA LEU A 114 -3.83 15.52 -1.55
C LEU A 114 -4.70 16.76 -1.84
N TYR A 115 -4.11 17.95 -1.77
CA TYR A 115 -4.80 19.24 -1.85
C TYR A 115 -4.48 19.95 -3.16
N SER A 116 -5.46 20.03 -4.05
CA SER A 116 -5.38 20.78 -5.30
C SER A 116 -6.30 22.01 -5.23
N GLY A 117 -5.75 23.15 -4.82
CA GLY A 117 -6.55 24.36 -4.61
C GLY A 117 -7.59 24.17 -3.49
N ARG A 118 -8.88 24.13 -3.86
CA ARG A 118 -10.01 23.87 -2.94
C ARG A 118 -10.39 22.39 -2.85
N ASP A 119 -9.92 21.58 -3.79
CA ASP A 119 -10.27 20.18 -3.88
C ASP A 119 -9.33 19.32 -3.04
N ILE A 120 -9.88 18.29 -2.41
CA ILE A 120 -9.16 17.34 -1.56
C ILE A 120 -9.43 15.94 -2.08
N PHE A 121 -8.36 15.23 -2.40
CA PHE A 121 -8.40 13.85 -2.88
C PHE A 121 -7.82 12.95 -1.79
N ASN A 122 -8.60 11.99 -1.32
CA ASN A 122 -8.17 11.06 -0.28
C ASN A 122 -7.83 9.72 -0.89
N ILE A 123 -6.63 9.21 -0.61
CA ILE A 123 -6.15 7.91 -1.07
C ILE A 123 -5.70 7.07 0.12
N MET A 124 -5.96 5.76 0.05
CA MET A 124 -5.74 4.87 1.18
C MET A 124 -4.98 3.59 0.79
N GLY A 125 -3.95 3.29 1.57
CA GLY A 125 -3.25 2.01 1.59
C GLY A 125 -3.73 1.15 2.76
N VAL A 126 -3.99 -0.13 2.53
CA VAL A 126 -4.47 -1.07 3.56
C VAL A 126 -3.62 -2.34 3.58
N TYR A 127 -3.35 -2.86 4.78
CA TYR A 127 -2.91 -4.23 5.00
C TYR A 127 -3.83 -4.88 6.02
N SER A 128 -4.44 -6.00 5.69
CA SER A 128 -5.35 -6.72 6.59
C SER A 128 -4.64 -7.98 7.09
N ASP A 129 -4.40 -8.06 8.40
CA ASP A 129 -3.75 -9.23 8.98
C ASP A 129 -4.70 -10.44 9.07
N ALA A 130 -4.20 -11.55 9.64
CA ALA A 130 -4.97 -12.78 9.80
C ALA A 130 -6.25 -12.60 10.63
N ASP A 131 -6.26 -11.62 11.53
CA ASP A 131 -7.43 -11.28 12.36
C ASP A 131 -8.33 -10.21 11.70
N HIS A 132 -7.98 -9.75 10.50
CA HIS A 132 -8.65 -8.70 9.73
C HIS A 132 -8.87 -7.41 10.53
N THR A 133 -7.88 -7.05 11.34
CA THR A 133 -7.93 -5.86 12.22
C THR A 133 -8.20 -4.58 11.43
N ALA A 134 -7.54 -4.42 10.27
CA ALA A 134 -7.75 -3.28 9.40
C ALA A 134 -9.18 -3.19 8.85
N ILE A 135 -9.77 -4.30 8.40
CA ILE A 135 -11.12 -4.32 7.84
C ILE A 135 -12.15 -4.00 8.93
N LYS A 136 -11.99 -4.57 10.13
CA LYS A 136 -12.84 -4.25 11.29
C LYS A 136 -12.78 -2.76 11.62
N LEU A 137 -11.57 -2.19 11.70
CA LEU A 137 -11.39 -0.76 11.96
C LEU A 137 -11.99 0.12 10.87
N LEU A 138 -11.88 -0.28 9.59
CA LEU A 138 -12.51 0.43 8.48
C LEU A 138 -14.02 0.44 8.63
N ALA A 139 -14.63 -0.71 8.96
CA ALA A 139 -16.07 -0.81 9.17
C ALA A 139 -16.55 0.08 10.34
N GLU A 140 -15.81 0.11 11.45
CA GLU A 140 -16.09 1.00 12.59
C GLU A 140 -16.03 2.48 12.21
N LYS A 141 -15.13 2.85 11.28
CA LYS A 141 -14.88 4.24 10.87
C LYS A 141 -15.63 4.65 9.61
N ALA A 142 -16.33 3.74 8.95
CA ALA A 142 -16.92 3.92 7.62
C ALA A 142 -17.68 5.26 7.45
N HIS A 143 -18.53 5.61 8.40
CA HIS A 143 -19.34 6.85 8.36
C HIS A 143 -18.58 8.13 8.74
N SER A 144 -17.39 8.00 9.31
CA SER A 144 -16.53 9.14 9.70
C SER A 144 -15.43 9.43 8.69
N LEU A 145 -15.17 8.51 7.76
CA LEU A 145 -14.16 8.68 6.72
C LEU A 145 -14.68 9.61 5.62
N PRO A 146 -13.81 10.48 5.07
CA PRO A 146 -14.17 11.27 3.91
C PRO A 146 -14.30 10.37 2.67
N PRO A 147 -14.97 10.85 1.61
CA PRO A 147 -14.94 10.17 0.32
C PRO A 147 -13.51 9.90 -0.13
N LEU A 148 -13.28 8.70 -0.66
CA LEU A 148 -11.99 8.26 -1.15
C LEU A 148 -11.96 8.28 -2.67
N ALA A 149 -10.85 8.74 -3.24
CA ALA A 149 -10.54 8.61 -4.66
C ALA A 149 -9.91 7.24 -4.97
N TYR A 150 -9.16 6.67 -4.01
CA TYR A 150 -8.50 5.38 -4.13
C TYR A 150 -8.44 4.66 -2.78
N MET A 151 -8.64 3.35 -2.80
CA MET A 151 -8.27 2.44 -1.71
C MET A 151 -7.65 1.19 -2.31
N GLY A 152 -6.46 0.80 -1.86
CA GLY A 152 -5.86 -0.43 -2.30
C GLY A 152 -4.91 -1.02 -1.29
N GLY A 153 -4.73 -2.33 -1.36
CA GLY A 153 -4.02 -3.04 -0.32
C GLY A 153 -4.06 -4.54 -0.48
N ASP A 154 -3.36 -5.21 0.42
CA ASP A 154 -3.52 -6.64 0.68
C ASP A 154 -4.63 -6.78 1.75
N PHE A 155 -5.80 -7.26 1.34
CA PHE A 155 -6.94 -7.44 2.22
C PHE A 155 -6.99 -8.82 2.87
N ASN A 156 -6.11 -9.73 2.46
CA ASN A 156 -6.00 -11.09 2.97
C ASN A 156 -7.36 -11.81 3.08
N CYS A 157 -8.32 -11.48 2.22
CA CYS A 157 -9.67 -12.02 2.26
C CYS A 157 -10.15 -12.43 0.87
N HIS A 158 -11.01 -13.44 0.83
CA HIS A 158 -11.50 -14.06 -0.40
C HIS A 158 -12.98 -13.76 -0.61
N SER A 159 -13.36 -13.72 -1.88
CA SER A 159 -14.68 -13.30 -2.31
C SER A 159 -14.87 -13.74 -3.76
N SER A 160 -16.02 -14.32 -4.08
CA SER A 160 -16.39 -14.66 -5.46
C SER A 160 -16.48 -13.45 -6.41
N GLU A 161 -16.42 -12.21 -5.90
CA GLU A 161 -16.48 -10.99 -6.72
C GLU A 161 -15.13 -10.67 -7.38
N TRP A 162 -14.02 -11.15 -6.81
CA TRP A 162 -12.67 -10.85 -7.30
C TRP A 162 -11.70 -12.04 -7.31
N ASP A 163 -12.00 -13.11 -6.58
CA ASP A 163 -11.28 -14.39 -6.61
C ASP A 163 -12.17 -15.41 -7.34
N PRO A 164 -11.94 -15.67 -8.64
CA PRO A 164 -12.82 -16.53 -9.46
C PRO A 164 -12.95 -17.96 -8.94
N ASP A 165 -11.93 -18.43 -8.22
CA ASP A 165 -11.89 -19.78 -7.66
C ASP A 165 -12.51 -19.85 -6.25
N CYS A 166 -12.95 -18.71 -5.70
CA CYS A 166 -13.66 -18.65 -4.44
C CYS A 166 -15.16 -18.93 -4.64
N ARG A 167 -15.73 -19.85 -3.84
CA ARG A 167 -17.13 -20.29 -3.97
C ARG A 167 -18.12 -19.43 -3.17
N SER A 168 -17.66 -18.59 -2.25
CA SER A 168 -18.52 -17.79 -1.38
C SER A 168 -17.79 -16.58 -0.81
N HIS A 169 -18.56 -15.62 -0.28
CA HIS A 169 -18.05 -14.42 0.38
C HIS A 169 -18.11 -14.60 1.90
N GLY A 170 -16.98 -14.46 2.58
CA GLY A 170 -16.96 -14.37 4.04
C GLY A 170 -17.52 -13.04 4.54
N THR A 171 -17.95 -12.98 5.81
CA THR A 171 -18.45 -11.75 6.45
C THR A 171 -17.44 -10.60 6.37
N THR A 172 -16.14 -10.89 6.47
CA THR A 172 -15.06 -9.92 6.29
C THR A 172 -15.06 -9.28 4.89
N ALA A 173 -15.25 -10.08 3.84
CA ALA A 173 -15.25 -9.58 2.47
C ALA A 173 -16.46 -8.66 2.21
N ILE A 174 -17.63 -9.04 2.74
CA ILE A 174 -18.85 -8.22 2.70
C ILE A 174 -18.62 -6.90 3.44
N SER A 175 -18.06 -6.95 4.66
CA SER A 175 -17.78 -5.75 5.44
C SER A 175 -16.80 -4.79 4.74
N MET A 176 -15.79 -5.32 4.03
CA MET A 176 -14.89 -4.51 3.21
C MET A 176 -15.62 -3.88 2.01
N LEU A 177 -16.47 -4.64 1.32
CA LEU A 177 -17.29 -4.15 0.22
C LEU A 177 -18.22 -3.02 0.65
N ASP A 178 -18.97 -3.23 1.73
CA ASP A 178 -19.90 -2.24 2.28
C ASP A 178 -19.15 -0.96 2.67
N THR A 179 -17.98 -1.10 3.30
CA THR A 179 -17.15 0.07 3.67
C THR A 179 -16.61 0.80 2.45
N ALA A 180 -16.18 0.07 1.40
CA ALA A 180 -15.73 0.69 0.16
C ALA A 180 -16.86 1.49 -0.50
N SER A 181 -18.07 0.91 -0.56
CA SER A 181 -19.24 1.60 -1.09
C SER A 181 -19.62 2.82 -0.26
N SER A 182 -19.54 2.76 1.08
CA SER A 182 -19.87 3.90 1.94
C SER A 182 -18.94 5.09 1.77
N VAL A 183 -17.69 4.86 1.35
CA VAL A 183 -16.72 5.93 1.06
C VAL A 183 -16.65 6.30 -0.43
N GLY A 184 -17.63 5.86 -1.22
CA GLY A 184 -17.81 6.25 -2.62
C GLY A 184 -16.94 5.47 -3.62
N LEU A 185 -16.47 4.28 -3.25
CA LEU A 185 -15.60 3.48 -4.11
C LEU A 185 -16.33 2.31 -4.76
N GLU A 186 -15.99 2.08 -6.02
CA GLU A 186 -16.35 0.88 -6.77
C GLU A 186 -15.12 0.00 -7.00
N LEU A 187 -15.35 -1.30 -7.24
CA LEU A 187 -14.26 -2.23 -7.60
C LEU A 187 -13.60 -1.76 -8.90
N ALA A 188 -12.26 -1.65 -8.90
CA ALA A 188 -11.54 -1.32 -10.12
C ALA A 188 -11.54 -2.51 -11.08
N ILE A 189 -11.76 -2.24 -12.37
CA ILE A 189 -11.53 -3.24 -13.42
C ILE A 189 -10.03 -3.51 -13.50
N LEU A 190 -9.63 -4.73 -13.20
CA LEU A 190 -8.23 -5.16 -13.30
C LEU A 190 -7.82 -5.25 -14.78
N SER A 191 -6.76 -4.55 -15.17
CA SER A 191 -6.22 -4.65 -16.54
C SER A 191 -5.48 -5.98 -16.78
N ASN A 192 -5.13 -6.72 -15.72
CA ASN A 192 -4.51 -8.04 -15.82
C ASN A 192 -5.18 -9.00 -14.82
N PRO A 193 -6.19 -9.80 -15.24
CA PRO A 193 -6.84 -10.77 -14.37
C PRO A 193 -5.90 -11.96 -14.14
N GLY A 194 -5.37 -12.07 -12.93
CA GLY A 194 -4.51 -13.16 -12.51
C GLY A 194 -4.29 -13.14 -10.99
N PRO A 195 -3.80 -14.23 -10.40
CA PRO A 195 -3.56 -14.27 -8.96
C PRO A 195 -2.57 -13.19 -8.53
N THR A 196 -2.83 -12.57 -7.38
CA THR A 196 -1.92 -11.58 -6.78
C THR A 196 -1.02 -12.25 -5.73
N PHE A 197 -1.45 -13.40 -5.20
CA PHE A 197 -0.70 -14.23 -4.28
C PHE A 197 -0.51 -15.65 -4.82
N ILE A 198 0.73 -16.15 -4.71
CA ILE A 198 1.08 -17.56 -4.87
C ILE A 198 1.83 -17.99 -3.62
N SER A 199 1.34 -19.05 -2.99
CA SER A 199 2.01 -19.65 -1.85
C SER A 199 3.31 -20.36 -2.25
N HIS A 200 4.30 -20.35 -1.36
CA HIS A 200 5.48 -21.21 -1.50
C HIS A 200 5.16 -22.70 -1.28
N ASN A 201 4.02 -23.00 -0.66
CA ASN A 201 3.50 -24.36 -0.58
C ASN A 201 2.74 -24.68 -1.88
N PRO A 202 3.22 -25.64 -2.71
CA PRO A 202 2.57 -26.00 -3.98
C PRO A 202 1.16 -26.58 -3.80
N ASP A 203 0.83 -27.04 -2.59
CA ASP A 203 -0.50 -27.58 -2.27
C ASP A 203 -1.54 -26.47 -2.02
N LEU A 204 -1.10 -25.22 -1.86
CA LEU A 204 -1.98 -24.08 -1.65
C LEU A 204 -2.29 -23.37 -2.97
N ARG A 205 -3.58 -23.16 -3.22
CA ARG A 205 -4.06 -22.52 -4.46
C ARG A 205 -3.56 -21.06 -4.57
N PRO A 206 -3.23 -20.59 -5.77
CA PRO A 206 -3.11 -19.16 -6.06
C PRO A 206 -4.41 -18.41 -5.72
N SER A 207 -4.31 -17.13 -5.36
CA SER A 207 -5.47 -16.33 -4.97
C SER A 207 -5.32 -14.85 -5.31
N VAL A 208 -6.45 -14.14 -5.29
CA VAL A 208 -6.52 -12.68 -5.43
C VAL A 208 -6.89 -12.08 -4.07
N ILE A 209 -5.91 -11.51 -3.40
CA ILE A 209 -6.05 -10.88 -2.07
C ILE A 209 -5.63 -9.40 -2.09
N ASP A 210 -4.89 -8.99 -3.11
CA ASP A 210 -4.53 -7.60 -3.35
C ASP A 210 -5.56 -6.94 -4.25
N LEU A 211 -6.14 -5.83 -3.80
CA LEU A 211 -7.22 -5.14 -4.50
C LEU A 211 -6.92 -3.65 -4.62
N ALA A 212 -7.43 -3.05 -5.68
CA ALA A 212 -7.55 -1.61 -5.82
C ALA A 212 -9.01 -1.25 -6.12
N ARG A 213 -9.46 -0.16 -5.52
CA ARG A 213 -10.78 0.44 -5.70
C ARG A 213 -10.59 1.93 -5.94
N GLY A 214 -11.47 2.54 -6.72
CA GLY A 214 -11.38 3.98 -6.98
C GLY A 214 -12.68 4.54 -7.53
N HIS A 215 -12.88 5.84 -7.35
CA HIS A 215 -14.02 6.54 -7.92
C HIS A 215 -13.97 6.50 -9.46
N CYS A 216 -15.13 6.46 -10.12
CA CYS A 216 -15.22 6.29 -11.58
C CYS A 216 -14.50 7.44 -12.34
N CYS A 217 -13.90 7.07 -13.48
CA CYS A 217 -13.41 7.90 -14.60
C CYS A 217 -11.94 8.37 -14.70
N ALA A 218 -11.09 8.40 -13.68
CA ALA A 218 -9.80 9.12 -13.82
C ALA A 218 -8.50 8.32 -13.60
N TRP A 219 -8.50 7.23 -12.84
CA TRP A 219 -7.24 6.68 -12.33
C TRP A 219 -6.71 5.53 -13.20
N GLN A 220 -5.47 5.63 -13.71
CA GLN A 220 -4.70 4.46 -14.16
C GLN A 220 -4.35 3.61 -12.93
N LYS A 221 -5.17 2.59 -12.67
CA LYS A 221 -5.06 1.70 -11.52
C LYS A 221 -4.27 0.47 -11.93
N GLN A 222 -3.13 0.22 -11.30
CA GLN A 222 -2.36 -0.99 -11.54
C GLN A 222 -2.07 -1.69 -10.21
N VAL A 223 -2.79 -2.79 -9.96
CA VAL A 223 -2.39 -3.78 -8.96
C VAL A 223 -1.31 -4.63 -9.64
N LEU A 224 -0.14 -4.75 -9.03
CA LEU A 224 0.89 -5.63 -9.59
C LEU A 224 0.47 -7.08 -9.38
N THR A 225 -0.02 -7.68 -10.45
CA THR A 225 -0.10 -9.14 -10.60
C THR A 225 1.28 -9.73 -10.92
N LEU A 226 1.39 -11.05 -10.78
CA LEU A 226 2.59 -11.89 -10.97
C LEU A 226 3.59 -11.48 -12.07
N GLY A 227 3.14 -10.86 -13.17
CA GLY A 227 3.99 -10.49 -14.31
C GLY A 227 5.13 -9.54 -13.95
N LEU A 228 4.87 -8.51 -13.13
CA LEU A 228 5.90 -7.53 -12.74
C LEU A 228 6.71 -8.01 -11.53
N ARG A 229 6.10 -8.78 -10.62
CA ARG A 229 6.82 -9.48 -9.52
C ARG A 229 7.85 -10.44 -10.11
N GLN A 230 7.45 -11.29 -11.07
CA GLN A 230 8.37 -12.15 -11.79
C GLN A 230 9.35 -11.36 -12.67
N HIS A 231 9.00 -10.21 -13.24
CA HIS A 231 9.97 -9.39 -13.99
C HIS A 231 11.02 -8.78 -13.07
N LEU A 232 10.62 -8.21 -11.92
CA LEU A 232 11.53 -7.69 -10.91
C LEU A 232 12.38 -8.80 -10.27
N GLU A 233 11.83 -9.99 -10.06
CA GLU A 233 12.55 -11.18 -9.56
C GLU A 233 13.45 -11.84 -10.64
N LYS A 234 13.02 -11.89 -11.91
CA LYS A 234 13.77 -12.50 -13.05
C LYS A 234 14.86 -11.59 -13.60
N CYS A 235 14.70 -10.27 -13.56
CA CYS A 235 15.76 -9.31 -13.91
C CYS A 235 17.04 -9.51 -13.06
N TYR A 236 16.95 -10.22 -11.93
CA TYR A 236 18.08 -10.47 -11.03
C TYR A 236 18.60 -11.91 -10.98
N TYR A 237 18.02 -12.86 -11.72
CA TYR A 237 18.70 -14.15 -11.96
C TYR A 237 19.80 -14.08 -13.05
N ILE A 238 20.11 -12.88 -13.59
CA ILE A 238 21.13 -12.70 -14.63
C ILE A 238 22.45 -12.09 -14.09
N ASN A 239 22.54 -11.63 -12.84
CA ASN A 239 23.79 -11.01 -12.32
C ASN A 239 24.17 -11.45 -10.89
N THR A 240 24.33 -12.75 -10.68
CA THR A 240 25.19 -13.27 -9.60
C THR A 240 26.06 -14.40 -10.16
N TYR A 241 27.29 -14.04 -10.55
CA TYR A 241 28.45 -14.92 -10.46
C TYR A 241 29.26 -14.49 -9.24
#